data_AF-A0A1Y1JRU9-F1
#
_entry.id   AF-A0A1Y1JRU9-F1
#
_cell.length_a   1.000
_cell.length_b   1.000
_cell.length_c   1.000
_cell.angle_alpha   90.00
_cell.angle_beta   90.00
_cell.angle_gamma   90.00
#
_symmetry.space_group_name_H-M   'P 1'
#
loop_
_entity.id
_entity.type
_entity.pdbx_description
1 polymer ?
#
loop_
_entity_poly.entity_id
_entity_poly.type
_entity_poly.pdbx_seq_one_letter_code
_entity_poly.pdbx_strand_id
1 'polypeptide(L)'
;MDKDIYKLAKDFPTWGSIMENAKSSNSDGITGNCNSFEAAKFKNFDHSVQKICKQAENYTSTIESTYWERLNQSKFSCIYLYYWLYYYNNNKNMGHIKSLFHEFLETIDTSHKNICSESAYTTITDDEMQKLKDLHDMYTKLNNIENNTTSFDDKCSCANECAISYMKYKNPCESNSFSDFCNELKNVREKYNALRALRRKRNKWNNIDENYNIFQSYKNESNASMKRRHHIL
;
A
#
# COMPACT_ATOMS: atom_id res chain seq x y z
N MET A 1 -15.28 -14.26 8.11
CA MET A 1 -14.72 -12.97 8.55
C MET A 1 -14.28 -12.27 7.29
N ASP A 2 -14.99 -11.23 6.87
CA ASP A 2 -14.70 -10.54 5.61
C ASP A 2 -13.26 -10.03 5.63
N LYS A 3 -12.48 -10.47 4.64
CA LYS A 3 -11.07 -10.10 4.46
C LYS A 3 -11.01 -8.74 3.78
N ASP A 4 -11.49 -7.72 4.47
CA ASP A 4 -11.50 -6.36 3.95
C ASP A 4 -10.15 -5.64 4.13
N ILE A 5 -9.06 -6.42 4.00
CA ILE A 5 -7.68 -5.94 4.12
C ILE A 5 -7.36 -4.91 3.04
N TYR A 6 -8.06 -4.98 1.89
CA TYR A 6 -7.83 -4.09 0.76
C TYR A 6 -8.28 -2.66 1.04
N LYS A 7 -9.36 -2.44 1.80
CA LYS A 7 -9.79 -1.10 2.22
C LYS A 7 -8.73 -0.34 3.04
N LEU A 8 -7.75 -1.06 3.58
CA LEU A 8 -6.66 -0.48 4.36
C LEU A 8 -5.57 0.14 3.48
N ALA A 9 -5.48 -0.27 2.21
CA ALA A 9 -4.42 0.18 1.31
C ALA A 9 -4.44 1.70 1.09
N LYS A 10 -5.61 2.35 1.23
CA LYS A 10 -5.73 3.82 1.16
C LYS A 10 -4.98 4.55 2.28
N ASP A 11 -4.81 3.89 3.43
CA ASP A 11 -4.17 4.45 4.62
C ASP A 11 -2.67 4.08 4.68
N PHE A 12 -2.21 3.15 3.84
CA PHE A 12 -0.80 2.72 3.79
C PHE A 12 0.19 3.86 3.55
N PRO A 13 -0.08 4.87 2.69
CA PRO A 13 0.83 6.01 2.55
C PRO A 13 1.04 6.76 3.88
N THR A 14 -0.02 6.90 4.69
CA THR A 14 0.05 7.53 6.01
C THR A 14 0.88 6.68 6.97
N TRP A 15 0.62 5.37 7.03
CA TRP A 15 1.38 4.46 7.87
C TRP A 15 2.85 4.35 7.43
N GLY A 16 3.13 4.46 6.14
CA GLY A 16 4.48 4.51 5.59
C GLY A 16 5.22 5.77 5.99
N SER A 17 4.56 6.92 5.93
CA SER A 17 5.13 8.17 6.47
C SER A 17 5.43 8.05 7.96
N ILE A 18 4.56 7.42 8.76
CA ILE A 18 4.83 7.19 10.19
C ILE A 18 6.02 6.25 10.35
N MET A 19 6.06 5.14 9.60
CA MET A 19 7.16 4.18 9.61
C MET A 19 8.49 4.85 9.29
N GLU A 20 8.58 5.67 8.24
CA GLU A 20 9.82 6.35 7.84
C GLU A 20 10.28 7.41 8.83
N ASN A 21 9.34 8.14 9.44
CA ASN A 21 9.63 9.25 10.35
C ASN A 21 9.68 8.83 11.83
N ALA A 22 9.39 7.57 12.16
CA ALA A 22 9.45 7.06 13.52
C ALA A 22 10.89 7.18 14.04
N LYS A 23 11.08 8.08 15.01
CA LYS A 23 12.36 8.28 15.68
C LYS A 23 12.38 7.44 16.96
N SER A 24 13.58 7.01 17.36
CA SER A 24 13.77 6.49 18.71
C SER A 24 13.33 7.56 19.70
N SER A 25 12.31 7.26 20.50
CA SER A 25 12.01 8.10 21.65
C SER A 25 13.25 8.10 22.55
N ASN A 26 13.87 9.25 22.78
CA ASN A 26 14.95 9.43 23.75
C ASN A 26 14.47 9.21 25.21
N SER A 27 13.25 8.71 25.42
CA SER A 27 12.79 8.28 26.73
C SER A 27 13.46 6.95 27.06
N ASP A 28 14.28 6.94 28.10
CA ASP A 28 14.99 5.82 28.73
C ASP A 28 14.10 4.64 29.19
N GLY A 29 12.87 4.51 28.69
CA GLY A 29 11.84 3.57 29.17
C GLY A 29 11.20 2.67 28.12
N ILE A 30 11.59 2.71 26.84
CA ILE A 30 11.10 1.74 25.84
C ILE A 30 12.25 0.81 25.48
N THR A 31 12.25 -0.34 26.15
CA THR A 31 13.25 -1.39 26.03
C THR A 31 12.64 -2.61 25.34
N GLY A 32 12.24 -2.47 24.08
CA GLY A 32 12.07 -3.65 23.24
C GLY A 32 13.43 -4.33 23.07
N ASN A 33 13.47 -5.64 23.28
CA ASN A 33 14.72 -6.38 23.29
C ASN A 33 15.16 -6.72 21.86
N CYS A 34 15.27 -5.73 20.96
CA CYS A 34 15.85 -5.95 19.63
C CYS A 34 17.32 -6.43 19.68
N ASN A 35 17.94 -6.43 20.87
CA ASN A 35 19.24 -7.05 21.13
C ASN A 35 19.15 -8.60 21.18
N SER A 36 17.99 -9.18 21.55
CA SER A 36 17.76 -10.63 21.50
C SER A 36 17.42 -11.15 20.11
N PHE A 37 17.25 -10.27 19.11
CA PHE A 37 17.17 -10.63 17.70
C PHE A 37 18.55 -11.07 17.19
N GLU A 38 18.90 -12.31 17.51
CA GLU A 38 20.14 -12.92 17.04
C GLU A 38 20.08 -13.12 15.53
N ALA A 39 21.05 -12.56 14.81
CA ALA A 39 21.22 -12.78 13.37
C ALA A 39 21.31 -14.27 13.02
N ALA A 40 21.78 -15.10 13.96
CA ALA A 40 21.84 -16.55 13.82
C ALA A 40 20.47 -17.25 13.76
N LYS A 41 19.43 -16.68 14.39
CA LYS A 41 18.04 -17.19 14.32
C LYS A 41 17.36 -16.78 13.01
N PHE A 42 17.81 -15.67 12.43
CA PHE A 42 17.25 -15.07 11.22
C PHE A 42 18.26 -14.99 10.07
N LYS A 43 19.05 -16.05 9.82
CA LYS A 43 20.07 -16.10 8.75
C LYS A 43 19.53 -15.77 7.35
N ASN A 44 18.23 -15.95 7.18
CA ASN A 44 17.46 -15.66 5.98
C ASN A 44 17.23 -14.16 5.75
N PHE A 45 17.48 -13.34 6.76
CA PHE A 45 17.48 -11.90 6.72
C PHE A 45 18.94 -11.46 6.89
N ASP A 46 19.39 -10.54 6.05
CA ASP A 46 20.77 -10.04 6.07
C ASP A 46 21.12 -9.44 7.45
N HIS A 47 22.36 -8.97 7.64
CA HIS A 47 22.83 -8.22 8.82
C HIS A 47 21.99 -6.97 9.19
N SER A 48 20.89 -6.71 8.47
CA SER A 48 19.88 -5.70 8.72
C SER A 48 18.75 -6.11 9.68
N VAL A 49 18.68 -7.36 10.18
CA VAL A 49 17.54 -7.77 11.04
C VAL A 49 17.39 -6.91 12.31
N GLN A 50 18.51 -6.49 12.92
CA GLN A 50 18.48 -5.57 14.07
C GLN A 50 17.95 -4.19 13.67
N LYS A 51 18.27 -3.69 12.47
CA LYS A 51 17.74 -2.42 11.96
C LYS A 51 16.24 -2.53 11.70
N ILE A 52 15.80 -3.64 11.13
CA ILE A 52 14.39 -3.94 10.89
C ILE A 52 13.62 -3.97 12.22
N CYS A 53 14.16 -4.66 13.23
CA CYS A 53 13.56 -4.72 14.56
C CYS A 53 13.44 -3.33 15.19
N LYS A 54 14.54 -2.55 15.22
CA LYS A 54 14.53 -1.19 15.78
C LYS A 54 13.55 -0.26 15.07
N GLN A 55 13.45 -0.36 13.74
CA GLN A 55 12.50 0.44 12.97
C GLN A 55 11.05 0.09 13.31
N ALA A 56 10.75 -1.20 13.35
CA ALA A 56 9.42 -1.69 13.70
C ALA A 56 9.05 -1.34 15.15
N GLU A 57 10.00 -1.40 16.09
CA GLU A 57 9.82 -0.97 17.48
C GLU A 57 9.47 0.52 17.56
N ASN A 58 10.26 1.40 16.93
CA ASN A 58 9.99 2.83 16.87
C ASN A 58 8.61 3.15 16.29
N TYR A 59 8.22 2.43 15.23
CA TYR A 59 6.90 2.55 14.62
C TYR A 59 5.79 2.19 15.61
N THR A 60 5.90 1.04 16.27
CA THR A 60 4.89 0.59 17.25
C THR A 60 4.79 1.55 18.44
N SER A 61 5.90 2.04 18.96
CA SER A 61 5.95 3.05 20.03
C SER A 61 5.27 4.37 19.61
N THR A 62 5.54 4.83 18.38
CA THR A 62 4.90 6.04 17.83
C THR A 62 3.38 5.88 17.76
N ILE A 63 2.90 4.69 17.40
CA ILE A 63 1.46 4.40 17.32
C ILE A 63 0.83 4.36 18.70
N GLU A 64 1.45 3.67 19.65
CA GLU A 64 1.02 3.59 21.04
C GLU A 64 0.91 4.98 21.67
N SER A 65 1.92 5.83 21.52
CA SER A 65 1.93 7.18 22.09
C SER A 65 0.95 8.14 21.42
N THR A 66 0.74 8.05 20.11
CA THR A 66 -0.01 9.06 19.34
C THR A 66 -1.47 8.66 19.06
N TYR A 67 -1.78 7.36 19.06
CA TYR A 67 -3.06 6.84 18.57
C TYR A 67 -3.78 5.91 19.57
N TRP A 68 -3.39 5.91 20.85
CA TRP A 68 -3.98 5.05 21.91
C TRP A 68 -5.52 5.07 21.94
N GLU A 69 -6.14 6.24 21.79
CA GLU A 69 -7.59 6.40 21.82
C GLU A 69 -8.31 5.82 20.58
N ARG A 70 -7.56 5.40 19.55
CA ARG A 70 -8.07 4.87 18.28
C ARG A 70 -7.64 3.42 18.06
N LEU A 71 -7.86 2.56 19.06
CA LEU A 71 -7.55 1.11 19.06
C LEU A 71 -7.95 0.36 17.78
N ASN A 72 -9.04 0.75 17.10
CA ASN A 72 -9.43 0.16 15.81
C ASN A 72 -8.51 0.56 14.65
N GLN A 73 -7.97 1.79 14.65
CA GLN A 73 -6.95 2.21 13.68
C GLN A 73 -5.62 1.48 13.92
N SER A 74 -5.36 1.09 15.15
CA SER A 74 -4.15 0.34 15.52
C SER A 74 -4.13 -1.11 14.98
N LYS A 75 -5.28 -1.71 14.61
CA LYS A 75 -5.27 -2.99 13.85
C LYS A 75 -4.72 -2.81 12.44
N PHE A 76 -4.90 -1.64 11.84
CA PHE A 76 -4.44 -1.35 10.49
C PHE A 76 -2.93 -1.11 10.46
N SER A 77 -2.37 -0.55 11.53
CA SER A 77 -0.92 -0.44 11.66
C SER A 77 -0.23 -1.80 11.74
N CYS A 78 -0.85 -2.82 12.33
CA CYS A 78 -0.32 -4.19 12.33
C CYS A 78 -0.24 -4.80 10.93
N ILE A 79 -1.30 -4.64 10.13
CA ILE A 79 -1.32 -5.14 8.75
C ILE A 79 -0.31 -4.37 7.90
N TYR A 80 -0.20 -3.05 8.10
CA TYR A 80 0.83 -2.26 7.45
C TYR A 80 2.24 -2.71 7.84
N LEU A 81 2.51 -2.97 9.12
CA LEU A 81 3.82 -3.44 9.58
C LEU A 81 4.17 -4.79 8.97
N TYR A 82 3.23 -5.72 8.88
CA TYR A 82 3.42 -7.00 8.20
C TYR A 82 3.70 -6.81 6.69
N TYR A 83 2.95 -5.93 6.02
CA TYR A 83 3.18 -5.53 4.63
C TYR A 83 4.58 -4.91 4.44
N TRP A 84 4.98 -3.99 5.33
CA TRP A 84 6.26 -3.31 5.30
C TRP A 84 7.39 -4.32 5.45
N LEU A 85 7.29 -5.24 6.43
CA LEU A 85 8.26 -6.32 6.57
C LEU A 85 8.38 -7.08 5.26
N TYR A 86 7.27 -7.59 4.71
CA TYR A 86 7.26 -8.40 3.49
C TYR A 86 8.02 -7.76 2.31
N TYR A 87 7.88 -6.44 2.11
CA TYR A 87 8.50 -5.75 0.97
C TYR A 87 9.84 -5.08 1.27
N TYR A 88 10.11 -4.74 2.53
CA TYR A 88 11.34 -4.06 2.92
C TYR A 88 12.51 -5.02 3.14
N ASN A 89 12.23 -6.29 3.44
CA ASN A 89 13.28 -7.28 3.53
C ASN A 89 13.59 -7.90 2.15
N ASN A 90 14.84 -8.33 1.97
CA ASN A 90 15.30 -8.97 0.72
C ASN A 90 14.78 -10.41 0.54
N ASN A 91 14.00 -10.94 1.48
CA ASN A 91 13.52 -12.31 1.52
C ASN A 91 12.03 -12.42 1.21
N LYS A 92 11.68 -12.77 -0.03
CA LYS A 92 10.28 -12.90 -0.44
C LYS A 92 9.58 -14.19 0.05
N ASN A 93 10.17 -14.95 0.98
CA ASN A 93 9.52 -16.15 1.50
C ASN A 93 8.51 -15.79 2.60
N MET A 94 7.23 -15.91 2.29
CA MET A 94 6.13 -15.60 3.22
C MET A 94 6.21 -16.36 4.56
N GLY A 95 6.67 -17.61 4.56
CA GLY A 95 6.84 -18.40 5.80
C GLY A 95 7.90 -17.79 6.72
N HIS A 96 9.01 -17.31 6.15
CA HIS A 96 10.02 -16.59 6.90
C HIS A 96 9.49 -15.25 7.41
N ILE A 97 8.67 -14.54 6.64
CA ILE A 97 8.09 -13.26 7.07
C ILE A 97 7.11 -13.46 8.23
N LYS A 98 6.27 -14.51 8.15
CA LYS A 98 5.36 -14.87 9.24
C LYS A 98 6.14 -15.18 10.53
N SER A 99 7.20 -15.96 10.41
CA SER A 99 8.05 -16.32 11.56
C SER A 99 8.76 -15.09 12.15
N LEU A 100 9.28 -14.21 11.30
CA LEU A 100 9.91 -12.95 11.73
C LEU A 100 8.91 -12.05 12.46
N PHE A 101 7.72 -11.90 11.89
CA PHE A 101 6.69 -11.03 12.46
C PHE A 101 6.15 -11.57 13.77
N HIS A 102 5.95 -12.88 13.89
CA HIS A 102 5.55 -13.54 15.12
C HIS A 102 6.59 -13.30 16.24
N GLU A 103 7.87 -13.58 15.97
CA GLU A 103 8.94 -13.32 16.95
C GLU A 103 9.01 -11.84 17.34
N PHE A 104 8.83 -10.94 16.37
CA PHE A 104 8.84 -9.50 16.62
C PHE A 104 7.74 -9.12 17.61
N LEU A 105 6.52 -9.60 17.41
CA LEU A 105 5.40 -9.35 18.33
C LEU A 105 5.61 -9.95 19.72
N GLU A 106 6.31 -11.07 19.83
CA GLU A 106 6.66 -11.67 21.13
C GLU A 106 7.77 -10.90 21.87
N THR A 107 8.63 -10.19 21.14
CA THR A 107 9.82 -9.52 21.70
C THR A 107 9.61 -8.04 22.02
N ILE A 108 8.69 -7.37 21.33
CA ILE A 108 8.38 -5.97 21.63
C ILE A 108 7.63 -5.84 22.96
N ASP A 109 8.18 -5.04 23.86
CA ASP A 109 7.55 -4.71 25.14
C ASP A 109 6.63 -3.49 24.98
N THR A 110 5.62 -3.65 24.13
CA THR A 110 4.61 -2.61 23.86
C THR A 110 3.23 -3.22 23.96
N SER A 111 2.22 -2.40 24.28
CA SER A 111 0.82 -2.84 24.18
C SER A 111 0.44 -3.28 22.75
N HIS A 112 1.29 -2.99 21.77
CA HIS A 112 1.12 -3.32 20.38
C HIS A 112 1.01 -4.83 20.13
N LYS A 113 1.53 -5.68 21.04
CA LYS A 113 1.24 -7.12 21.08
C LYS A 113 -0.25 -7.42 21.22
N ASN A 114 -0.95 -6.69 22.09
CA ASN A 114 -2.40 -6.84 22.29
C ASN A 114 -3.22 -6.27 21.12
N ILE A 115 -2.63 -5.37 20.35
CA ILE A 115 -3.24 -4.74 19.17
C ILE A 115 -3.13 -5.66 17.94
N CYS A 116 -1.98 -6.31 17.76
CA CYS A 116 -1.69 -7.17 16.61
C CYS A 116 -2.04 -8.63 16.89
N SER A 117 -3.30 -9.02 16.65
CA SER A 117 -3.66 -10.43 16.76
C SER A 117 -3.07 -11.27 15.61
N GLU A 118 -2.58 -12.46 15.94
CA GLU A 118 -2.00 -13.39 14.96
C GLU A 118 -2.96 -13.73 13.80
N SER A 119 -4.25 -13.80 14.10
CA SER A 119 -5.31 -14.01 13.11
C SER A 119 -5.40 -12.93 12.03
N ALA A 120 -4.92 -11.70 12.30
CA ALA A 120 -5.06 -10.56 11.38
C ALA A 120 -4.13 -10.63 10.17
N TYR A 121 -2.98 -11.32 10.27
CA TYR A 121 -1.95 -11.34 9.22
C TYR A 121 -1.63 -12.75 8.69
N THR A 122 -1.83 -13.80 9.49
CA THR A 122 -1.44 -15.17 9.11
C THR A 122 -2.20 -15.73 7.91
N THR A 123 -3.39 -15.21 7.63
CA THR A 123 -4.24 -15.64 6.51
C THR A 123 -3.99 -14.88 5.21
N ILE A 124 -3.15 -13.85 5.23
CA ILE A 124 -2.75 -13.11 4.02
C ILE A 124 -1.84 -14.04 3.19
N THR A 125 -2.05 -14.03 1.88
CA THR A 125 -1.31 -14.79 0.86
C THR A 125 -0.39 -13.88 0.03
N ASP A 126 0.56 -14.45 -0.71
CA ASP A 126 1.43 -13.69 -1.61
C ASP A 126 0.64 -12.91 -2.68
N ASP A 127 -0.43 -13.50 -3.23
CA ASP A 127 -1.31 -12.83 -4.18
C ASP A 127 -2.05 -11.64 -3.55
N GLU A 128 -2.57 -11.82 -2.32
CA GLU A 128 -3.17 -10.73 -1.55
C GLU A 128 -2.15 -9.61 -1.26
N MET A 129 -0.92 -9.98 -0.93
CA MET A 129 0.18 -9.06 -0.67
C MET A 129 0.57 -8.27 -1.92
N GLN A 130 0.61 -8.91 -3.10
CA GLN A 130 0.87 -8.23 -4.37
C GLN A 130 -0.25 -7.26 -4.74
N LYS A 131 -1.51 -7.66 -4.52
CA LYS A 131 -2.67 -6.79 -4.72
C LYS A 131 -2.67 -5.58 -3.78
N LEU A 132 -2.30 -5.78 -2.50
CA LEU A 132 -2.11 -4.69 -1.54
C LEU A 132 -1.02 -3.72 -1.99
N LYS A 133 0.11 -4.23 -2.49
CA LYS A 133 1.17 -3.38 -3.06
C LYS A 133 0.66 -2.56 -4.24
N ASP A 134 -0.04 -3.18 -5.18
CA ASP A 134 -0.53 -2.47 -6.36
C ASP A 134 -1.54 -1.36 -5.95
N LEU A 135 -2.41 -1.62 -4.97
CA LEU A 135 -3.32 -0.61 -4.39
C LEU A 135 -2.55 0.51 -3.68
N HIS A 136 -1.59 0.16 -2.83
CA HIS A 136 -0.75 1.13 -2.14
C HIS A 136 0.00 2.03 -3.13
N ASP A 137 0.61 1.46 -4.16
CA ASP A 137 1.31 2.21 -5.22
C ASP A 137 0.37 3.17 -5.96
N MET A 138 -0.87 2.76 -6.21
CA MET A 138 -1.90 3.61 -6.82
C MET A 138 -2.30 4.75 -5.88
N TYR A 139 -2.56 4.47 -4.60
CA TYR A 139 -2.91 5.50 -3.62
C TYR A 139 -1.80 6.51 -3.38
N THR A 140 -0.55 6.06 -3.29
CA THR A 140 0.62 6.94 -3.17
C THR A 140 0.71 7.91 -4.35
N LYS A 141 0.54 7.40 -5.59
CA LYS A 141 0.52 8.25 -6.80
C LYS A 141 -0.62 9.25 -6.79
N LEU A 142 -1.83 8.82 -6.40
CA LEU A 142 -2.99 9.71 -6.30
C LEU A 142 -2.80 10.80 -5.24
N ASN A 143 -2.24 10.45 -4.07
CA ASN A 143 -1.94 11.40 -3.01
C ASN A 143 -0.87 12.42 -3.44
N ASN A 144 0.14 12.00 -4.20
CA ASN A 144 1.16 12.90 -4.76
C ASN A 144 0.56 13.91 -5.74
N ILE A 145 -0.41 13.49 -6.55
CA ILE A 145 -1.15 14.37 -7.45
C ILE A 145 -2.01 15.36 -6.66
N GLU A 146 -2.74 14.88 -5.65
CA GLU A 146 -3.63 15.67 -4.81
C GLU A 146 -2.88 16.75 -4.03
N ASN A 147 -1.79 16.37 -3.35
CA ASN A 147 -1.03 17.24 -2.47
C ASN A 147 -0.03 18.15 -3.19
N ASN A 148 0.08 18.04 -4.51
CA ASN A 148 1.06 18.77 -5.33
C ASN A 148 2.52 18.61 -4.88
N THR A 149 2.88 17.48 -4.28
CA THR A 149 4.22 17.23 -3.74
C THR A 149 5.30 16.98 -4.81
N THR A 150 4.89 16.89 -6.07
CA THR A 150 5.75 16.55 -7.22
C THR A 150 5.58 17.54 -8.37
N SER A 151 6.51 17.54 -9.33
CA SER A 151 6.46 18.41 -10.50
C SER A 151 5.26 18.07 -11.42
N PHE A 152 4.98 18.93 -12.41
CA PHE A 152 3.88 18.66 -13.35
C PHE A 152 4.11 17.39 -14.18
N ASP A 153 5.33 17.18 -14.65
CA ASP A 153 5.70 16.00 -15.44
C ASP A 153 5.58 14.73 -14.58
N ASP A 154 6.02 14.80 -13.33
CA ASP A 154 5.86 13.71 -12.35
C ASP A 154 4.38 13.38 -12.07
N LYS A 155 3.51 14.40 -12.02
CA LYS A 155 2.06 14.19 -11.84
C LYS A 155 1.43 13.46 -13.02
N CYS A 156 1.83 13.81 -14.24
CA CYS A 156 1.37 13.14 -15.44
C CYS A 156 1.86 11.68 -15.48
N SER A 157 3.12 11.42 -15.09
CA SER A 157 3.63 10.05 -14.94
C SER A 157 2.86 9.26 -13.88
N CYS A 158 2.66 9.83 -12.68
CA CYS A 158 1.88 9.23 -11.61
C CYS A 158 0.46 8.85 -12.06
N ALA A 159 -0.20 9.75 -12.79
CA ALA A 159 -1.55 9.50 -13.30
C ALA A 159 -1.56 8.37 -14.35
N ASN A 160 -0.55 8.33 -15.24
CA ASN A 160 -0.45 7.30 -16.26
C ASN A 160 -0.15 5.92 -15.65
N GLU A 161 0.83 5.84 -14.75
CA GLU A 161 1.18 4.60 -14.06
C GLU A 161 0.02 4.07 -13.22
N CYS A 162 -0.73 4.95 -12.52
CA CYS A 162 -1.93 4.55 -11.81
C CYS A 162 -2.99 3.95 -12.75
N ALA A 163 -3.17 4.53 -13.95
CA ALA A 163 -4.09 4.00 -14.94
C ALA A 163 -3.63 2.64 -15.48
N ILE A 164 -2.33 2.45 -15.74
CA ILE A 164 -1.75 1.17 -16.18
C ILE A 164 -2.01 0.08 -15.11
N SER A 165 -1.71 0.37 -13.84
CA SER A 165 -1.98 -0.56 -12.73
C SER A 165 -3.46 -0.90 -12.60
N TYR A 166 -4.37 0.07 -12.78
CA TYR A 166 -5.81 -0.19 -12.78
C TYR A 166 -6.21 -1.14 -13.93
N MET A 167 -5.70 -0.90 -15.13
CA MET A 167 -6.05 -1.68 -16.32
C MET A 167 -5.61 -3.15 -16.23
N LYS A 168 -4.52 -3.45 -15.51
CA LYS A 168 -4.09 -4.84 -15.20
C LYS A 168 -5.22 -5.68 -14.58
N TYR A 169 -6.07 -5.05 -13.77
CA TYR A 169 -7.12 -5.73 -13.00
C TYR A 169 -8.53 -5.50 -13.51
N LYS A 170 -8.71 -4.62 -14.51
CA LYS A 170 -10.02 -4.26 -15.05
C LYS A 170 -10.81 -5.49 -15.53
N ASN A 171 -10.26 -6.25 -16.48
CA ASN A 171 -10.96 -7.40 -17.06
C ASN A 171 -11.22 -8.50 -16.00
N PRO A 172 -10.24 -8.88 -15.15
CA PRO A 172 -10.50 -9.79 -14.04
C PRO A 172 -11.66 -9.35 -13.13
N CYS A 173 -11.72 -8.06 -12.76
CA CYS A 173 -12.79 -7.51 -11.93
C CYS A 173 -14.14 -7.34 -12.64
N GLU A 174 -14.18 -7.33 -13.98
CA GLU A 174 -15.41 -7.29 -14.78
C GLU A 174 -15.98 -8.70 -15.02
N SER A 175 -15.10 -9.70 -15.18
CA SER A 175 -15.45 -11.09 -15.51
C SER A 175 -15.91 -11.93 -14.32
N ASN A 176 -15.55 -11.54 -13.11
CA ASN A 176 -15.89 -12.23 -11.88
C ASN A 176 -16.40 -11.22 -10.84
N SER A 177 -17.40 -11.61 -10.03
CA SER A 177 -17.79 -10.86 -8.83
C SER A 177 -16.75 -11.01 -7.71
N PHE A 178 -15.46 -10.90 -8.02
CA PHE A 178 -14.40 -11.03 -7.04
C PHE A 178 -14.35 -9.80 -6.14
N SER A 179 -14.65 -10.05 -4.87
CA SER A 179 -13.82 -9.64 -3.73
C SER A 179 -13.74 -8.15 -3.38
N ASP A 180 -13.45 -7.95 -2.10
CA ASP A 180 -13.12 -6.66 -1.49
C ASP A 180 -12.02 -5.89 -2.26
N PHE A 181 -11.13 -6.60 -2.97
CA PHE A 181 -10.11 -5.98 -3.85
C PHE A 181 -10.72 -5.16 -4.98
N CYS A 182 -11.67 -5.72 -5.74
CA CYS A 182 -12.26 -5.00 -6.87
C CYS A 182 -13.16 -3.85 -6.41
N ASN A 183 -13.75 -3.96 -5.21
CA ASN A 183 -14.45 -2.84 -4.59
C ASN A 183 -13.47 -1.71 -4.25
N GLU A 184 -12.31 -2.04 -3.68
CA GLU A 184 -11.28 -1.04 -3.43
C GLU A 184 -10.71 -0.45 -4.73
N LEU A 185 -10.57 -1.26 -5.78
CA LEU A 185 -10.15 -0.78 -7.10
C LEU A 185 -11.14 0.23 -7.71
N LYS A 186 -12.45 0.09 -7.43
CA LYS A 186 -13.46 1.11 -7.77
C LYS A 186 -13.22 2.41 -7.01
N ASN A 187 -12.90 2.33 -5.71
CA ASN A 187 -12.56 3.52 -4.90
C ASN A 187 -11.34 4.26 -5.48
N VAL A 188 -10.31 3.54 -5.90
CA VAL A 188 -9.14 4.11 -6.60
C VAL A 188 -9.57 4.86 -7.86
N ARG A 189 -10.42 4.26 -8.70
CA ARG A 189 -10.93 4.88 -9.93
C ARG A 189 -11.76 6.13 -9.63
N GLU A 190 -12.60 6.10 -8.61
CA GLU A 190 -13.40 7.25 -8.19
C GLU A 190 -12.51 8.42 -7.76
N LYS A 191 -11.51 8.14 -6.91
CA LYS A 191 -10.53 9.15 -6.49
C LYS A 191 -9.77 9.75 -7.68
N TYR A 192 -9.29 8.91 -8.60
CA TYR A 192 -8.65 9.36 -9.84
C TYR A 192 -9.55 10.31 -10.64
N ASN A 193 -10.81 9.92 -10.87
CA ASN A 193 -11.75 10.71 -11.66
C ASN A 193 -12.10 12.05 -10.99
N ALA A 194 -12.19 12.08 -9.66
CA ALA A 194 -12.39 13.30 -8.89
C ALA A 194 -11.21 14.26 -9.06
N LEU A 195 -9.97 13.80 -8.88
CA LEU A 195 -8.76 14.62 -9.07
C LEU A 195 -8.68 15.19 -10.50
N ARG A 196 -9.02 14.37 -11.48
CA ARG A 196 -9.08 14.78 -12.89
C ARG A 196 -10.15 15.84 -13.16
N ALA A 197 -11.33 15.69 -12.57
CA ALA A 197 -12.42 16.67 -12.70
C ALA A 197 -12.06 18.00 -12.05
N LEU A 198 -11.41 17.97 -10.88
CA LEU A 198 -10.90 19.17 -10.20
C LEU A 198 -9.86 19.90 -11.06
N ARG A 199 -8.92 19.17 -11.68
CA ARG A 199 -7.92 19.75 -12.57
C ARG A 199 -8.56 20.41 -13.80
N ARG A 200 -9.54 19.76 -14.43
CA ARG A 200 -10.30 20.35 -15.54
C ARG A 200 -11.04 21.62 -15.16
N LYS A 201 -11.69 21.63 -13.98
CA LYS A 201 -12.34 22.84 -13.46
C LYS A 201 -11.30 23.95 -13.28
N ARG A 202 -10.17 23.68 -12.62
CA ARG A 202 -9.07 24.65 -12.42
C ARG A 202 -8.55 25.21 -13.74
N ASN A 203 -8.28 24.34 -14.72
CA ASN A 203 -7.80 24.73 -16.04
C ASN A 203 -8.80 25.62 -16.79
N LYS A 204 -10.11 25.30 -16.70
CA LYS A 204 -11.19 26.15 -17.25
C LYS A 204 -11.23 27.53 -16.57
N TRP A 205 -11.06 27.60 -15.25
CA TRP A 205 -10.95 28.87 -14.53
C TRP A 205 -9.71 29.67 -14.92
N ASN A 206 -8.60 28.97 -15.23
CA ASN A 206 -7.33 29.57 -15.64
C ASN A 206 -7.21 29.81 -17.15
N ASN A 207 -8.26 29.54 -17.94
CA ASN A 207 -8.27 29.66 -19.40
C ASN A 207 -7.18 28.83 -20.11
N ILE A 208 -6.77 27.71 -19.52
CA ILE A 208 -5.80 26.75 -20.09
C ILE A 208 -6.61 25.59 -20.67
N ASP A 209 -6.68 25.47 -21.99
CA ASP A 209 -7.44 24.40 -22.66
C ASP A 209 -6.57 23.14 -22.77
N GLU A 210 -6.84 22.12 -21.94
CA GLU A 210 -6.17 20.81 -22.04
C GLU A 210 -7.18 19.69 -22.31
N ASN A 211 -7.22 19.30 -23.58
CA ASN A 211 -8.02 18.23 -24.12
C ASN A 211 -7.30 16.88 -23.94
N TYR A 212 -7.24 16.34 -22.71
CA TYR A 212 -6.58 15.05 -22.45
C TYR A 212 -7.49 14.04 -21.73
N ASN A 213 -8.06 13.09 -22.49
CA ASN A 213 -8.82 11.92 -22.03
C ASN A 213 -7.97 10.65 -22.02
N ILE A 214 -7.16 10.44 -20.97
CA ILE A 214 -6.30 9.26 -20.78
C ILE A 214 -7.08 7.93 -20.81
N PHE A 215 -8.34 7.90 -20.37
CA PHE A 215 -9.17 6.68 -20.43
C PHE A 215 -10.00 6.51 -21.71
N GLN A 216 -10.05 7.51 -22.61
CA GLN A 216 -10.68 7.31 -23.93
C GLN A 216 -9.71 6.77 -24.97
N SER A 217 -8.41 7.05 -24.87
CA SER A 217 -7.41 6.48 -25.81
C SER A 217 -7.44 4.95 -25.81
N TYR A 218 -7.58 4.31 -24.64
CA TYR A 218 -7.71 2.85 -24.53
C TYR A 218 -9.04 2.27 -25.06
N LYS A 219 -10.09 3.09 -25.17
CA LYS A 219 -11.35 2.69 -25.82
C LYS A 219 -11.23 2.68 -27.36
N ASN A 220 -10.28 3.45 -27.90
CA ASN A 220 -10.08 3.53 -29.35
C ASN A 220 -9.10 2.45 -29.86
N GLU A 221 -8.12 2.03 -29.06
CA GLU A 221 -7.18 0.96 -29.45
C GLU A 221 -7.81 -0.43 -29.44
N SER A 222 -8.75 -0.71 -28.52
CA SER A 222 -9.45 -2.00 -28.45
C SER A 222 -10.46 -2.23 -29.58
N ASN A 223 -11.00 -1.17 -30.19
CA ASN A 223 -11.89 -1.26 -31.35
C ASN A 223 -11.15 -1.36 -32.70
N ALA A 224 -9.86 -1.04 -32.74
CA ALA A 224 -9.07 -1.06 -33.98
C ALA A 224 -8.60 -2.48 -34.38
N SER A 225 -8.61 -3.45 -33.46
CA SER A 225 -8.17 -4.83 -33.73
C SER A 225 -9.28 -5.74 -34.31
N MET A 226 -10.55 -5.32 -34.28
CA MET A 226 -11.69 -6.14 -34.73
C MET A 226 -12.17 -5.88 -36.18
N LYS A 227 -11.53 -4.98 -36.94
CA LYS A 227 -11.95 -4.61 -38.31
C LYS A 227 -10.93 -4.92 -39.41
N ARG A 228 -10.16 -6.00 -39.29
CA ARG A 228 -9.36 -6.52 -40.43
C ARG A 228 -9.63 -7.99 -40.71
N ARG A 229 -10.51 -8.20 -41.68
CA ARG A 229 -10.47 -9.18 -42.79
C ARG A 229 -11.86 -9.76 -43.03
N HIS A 230 -12.50 -9.33 -44.10
CA HIS A 230 -13.02 -10.20 -45.17
C HIS A 230 -13.49 -9.32 -46.32
N HIS A 231 -12.65 -9.21 -47.35
CA HIS A 231 -13.10 -9.19 -48.74
C HIS A 231 -11.95 -9.79 -49.57
N ILE A 232 -12.09 -11.09 -49.84
CA ILE A 232 -11.45 -11.77 -50.95
C ILE A 232 -12.53 -11.77 -52.04
N LEU A 233 -12.22 -11.15 -53.18
CA LEU A 233 -12.47 -11.66 -54.52
C LEU A 233 -11.43 -11.01 -55.43
#